data_AF-A0A497AWH8-F1
#
_entry.id   AF-A0A497AWH8-F1
#
_cell.length_a   1.000
_cell.length_b   1.000
_cell.length_c   1.000
_cell.angle_alpha   90.00
_cell.angle_beta   90.00
_cell.angle_gamma   90.00
#
_symmetry.space_group_name_H-M   'P 1'
#
loop_
_entity.id
_entity.type
_entity.pdbx_description
1 polymer ?
#
loop_
_entity_poly.entity_id
_entity_poly.type
_entity_poly.pdbx_seq_one_letter_code
_entity_poly.pdbx_strand_id
1 'polypeptide(L)'
;MTERELFEKNLELQAIFLEYVLKHPDILDQFPQDFQLVILPEDDPELSQRNLELLRTHSNGNKPVVVVKLKSSRPLKIESLTFQVEEVTPA
;
A
#
# COMPACT_ATOMS: atom_id res chain seq x y z
N MET A 1 12.65 2.50 13.61
CA MET A 1 13.35 2.83 12.34
C MET A 1 13.79 4.29 12.29
N THR A 2 14.84 4.62 11.53
CA THR A 2 15.09 6.01 11.10
C THR A 2 14.19 6.41 9.93
N GLU A 3 13.91 7.71 9.75
CA GLU A 3 13.10 8.21 8.63
C GLU A 3 13.64 7.76 7.25
N ARG A 4 14.96 7.65 7.14
CA ARG A 4 15.63 7.21 5.90
C ARG A 4 15.33 5.75 5.57
N GLU A 5 15.44 4.86 6.55
CA GLU A 5 15.10 3.43 6.37
C GLU A 5 13.62 3.24 6.03
N LEU A 6 12.75 4.05 6.62
CA LEU A 6 11.31 4.02 6.35
C LEU A 6 11.03 4.46 4.90
N PHE A 7 11.72 5.50 4.43
CA PHE A 7 11.64 5.96 3.05
C PHE A 7 12.18 4.93 2.06
N GLU A 8 13.34 4.33 2.34
CA GLU A 8 13.94 3.28 1.49
C GLU A 8 13.02 2.07 1.36
N LYS A 9 12.49 1.56 2.48
CA LYS A 9 11.52 0.45 2.44
C LYS A 9 10.25 0.81 1.68
N ASN A 10 9.70 2.01 1.88
CA ASN A 10 8.53 2.47 1.13
C ASN A 10 8.82 2.55 -0.37
N LEU A 11 10.02 2.98 -0.77
CA LEU A 11 10.43 3.06 -2.18
C LEU A 11 10.58 1.66 -2.79
N GLU A 12 11.22 0.74 -2.08
CA GLU A 12 11.35 -0.66 -2.52
C GLU A 12 9.99 -1.33 -2.68
N LEU A 13 9.10 -1.18 -1.70
CA LEU A 13 7.74 -1.72 -1.75
C LEU A 13 6.94 -1.16 -2.93
N GLN A 14 7.07 0.15 -3.21
CA GLN A 14 6.44 0.79 -4.37
C GLN A 14 6.98 0.23 -5.69
N ALA A 15 8.29 0.03 -5.81
CA ALA A 15 8.90 -0.51 -7.02
C ALA A 15 8.37 -1.91 -7.36
N ILE A 16 8.25 -2.77 -6.35
CA ILE A 16 7.77 -4.15 -6.54
C ILE A 16 6.26 -4.16 -6.81
N PHE A 17 5.51 -3.30 -6.12
CA PHE A 17 4.09 -3.12 -6.41
C PHE A 17 3.88 -2.68 -7.87
N LEU A 18 4.67 -1.72 -8.35
CA LEU A 18 4.60 -1.28 -9.74
C LEU A 18 4.94 -2.42 -10.71
N GLU A 19 5.96 -3.23 -10.42
CA GLU A 19 6.27 -4.40 -11.23
C GLU A 19 5.09 -5.39 -11.28
N TYR A 20 4.41 -5.60 -10.15
CA TYR A 20 3.24 -6.46 -10.07
C TYR A 20 2.05 -5.92 -10.88
N VAL A 21 1.76 -4.62 -10.77
CA VAL A 21 0.72 -3.94 -11.55
C VAL A 21 1.00 -4.04 -13.05
N LEU A 22 2.26 -3.89 -13.47
CA LEU A 22 2.66 -4.06 -14.87
C LEU A 22 2.47 -5.50 -15.37
N LYS A 23 2.68 -6.49 -14.50
CA LYS A 23 2.45 -7.91 -14.81
C LYS A 23 0.96 -8.29 -14.79
N HIS A 24 0.16 -7.59 -14.01
CA HIS A 24 -1.26 -7.85 -13.80
C HIS A 24 -2.09 -6.57 -14.04
N PRO A 25 -2.26 -6.11 -15.29
CA PRO A 25 -3.08 -4.92 -15.55
C PRO A 25 -4.54 -5.08 -15.11
N ASP A 26 -5.02 -6.31 -14.94
CA ASP A 26 -6.36 -6.64 -14.44
C ASP A 26 -6.67 -6.03 -13.07
N ILE A 27 -5.64 -5.88 -12.20
CA ILE A 27 -5.85 -5.24 -10.89
C ILE A 27 -6.14 -3.74 -11.00
N LEU A 28 -5.77 -3.09 -12.11
CA LEU A 28 -6.11 -1.68 -12.35
C LEU A 28 -7.61 -1.48 -12.59
N ASP A 29 -8.31 -2.49 -13.10
CA ASP A 29 -9.77 -2.44 -13.31
C ASP A 29 -10.54 -2.41 -11.97
N GLN A 30 -9.94 -2.98 -10.92
CA GLN A 30 -10.50 -2.97 -9.57
C GLN A 30 -10.21 -1.68 -8.79
N PHE A 31 -9.33 -0.82 -9.30
CA PHE A 31 -9.03 0.45 -8.64
C PHE A 31 -9.96 1.58 -9.12
N PRO A 32 -10.41 2.47 -8.22
CA PRO A 32 -11.13 3.68 -8.60
C PRO A 32 -10.26 4.59 -9.49
N GLN A 33 -10.87 5.51 -10.25
CA GLN A 33 -10.10 6.46 -11.08
C GLN A 33 -9.23 7.44 -10.24
N ASP A 34 -9.65 7.76 -9.02
CA ASP A 34 -8.91 8.61 -8.10
C ASP A 34 -8.94 7.96 -6.72
N PHE A 35 -7.78 7.50 -6.24
CA PHE A 35 -7.67 6.79 -4.97
C PHE A 35 -6.34 7.07 -4.28
N GLN A 36 -6.32 6.87 -2.97
CA GLN A 36 -5.08 6.85 -2.20
C GLN A 36 -4.62 5.41 -2.02
N LEU A 37 -3.47 5.07 -2.61
CA LEU A 37 -2.82 3.79 -2.39
C LEU A 37 -2.06 3.79 -1.07
N VAL A 38 -2.27 2.78 -0.24
CA VAL A 38 -1.42 2.53 0.92
C VAL A 38 -0.99 1.09 0.98
N ILE A 39 0.32 0.92 1.14
CA ILE A 39 0.97 -0.37 1.18
C ILE A 39 1.25 -0.73 2.64
N LEU A 40 0.73 -1.88 3.05
CA LEU A 40 0.91 -2.46 4.37
C LEU A 40 1.72 -3.76 4.22
N PRO A 41 3.03 -3.75 4.50
CA PRO A 41 3.81 -4.98 4.52
C PRO A 41 3.44 -5.82 5.75
N GLU A 42 3.15 -7.11 5.53
CA GLU A 42 2.87 -8.05 6.63
C GLU A 42 4.12 -8.39 7.45
N ASP A 43 5.32 -8.23 6.88
CA ASP A 43 6.61 -8.53 7.53
C ASP A 43 7.05 -7.41 8.51
N ASP A 44 6.57 -6.18 8.29
CA ASP A 44 6.91 -4.99 9.09
C ASP A 44 5.65 -4.34 9.69
N PRO A 45 5.17 -4.79 10.87
CA PRO A 45 4.02 -4.19 11.54
C PRO A 45 4.26 -2.73 11.95
N GLU A 46 5.50 -2.34 12.23
CA GLU A 46 5.88 -0.96 12.58
C GLU A 46 5.64 0.00 11.40
N LEU A 47 6.00 -0.43 10.18
CA LEU A 47 5.77 0.33 8.95
C LEU A 47 4.28 0.39 8.61
N SER A 48 3.57 -0.72 8.78
CA SER A 48 2.12 -0.78 8.59
C SER A 48 1.37 0.18 9.51
N GLN A 49 1.74 0.27 10.79
CA GLN A 49 1.11 1.22 11.71
C GLN A 49 1.36 2.68 11.32
N ARG A 50 2.58 3.01 10.90
CA ARG A 50 2.91 4.36 10.42
C ARG A 50 2.12 4.74 9.17
N ASN A 51 2.01 3.83 8.21
CA ASN A 51 1.22 4.07 7.00
C ASN A 51 -0.29 4.21 7.31
N LEU A 52 -0.82 3.46 8.29
CA LEU A 52 -2.19 3.61 8.78
C LEU A 52 -2.43 4.93 9.53
N GLU A 53 -1.46 5.40 10.32
CA GLU A 53 -1.54 6.69 11.02
C GLU A 53 -1.52 7.85 10.02
N LEU A 54 -0.68 7.75 8.99
CA LEU A 54 -0.65 8.68 7.86
C LEU A 54 -1.98 8.68 7.10
N LEU A 55 -2.58 7.50 6.86
CA LEU A 55 -3.94 7.41 6.30
C LEU A 55 -4.95 8.16 7.15
N ARG A 56 -5.00 7.90 8.46
CA ARG A 56 -5.96 8.57 9.34
C ARG A 56 -5.79 10.09 9.36
N THR A 57 -4.54 10.55 9.27
CA THR A 57 -4.20 11.99 9.31
C THR A 57 -4.46 12.67 7.95
N HIS A 58 -4.25 11.97 6.84
CA HIS A 58 -4.41 12.48 5.48
C HIS A 58 -5.69 12.00 4.78
N SER A 59 -6.61 11.33 5.49
CA SER A 59 -7.93 10.99 4.97
C SER A 59 -8.76 12.26 4.84
N ASN A 60 -8.49 13.02 3.78
CA ASN A 60 -9.45 13.95 3.24
C ASN A 60 -10.57 13.08 2.69
N GLY A 61 -11.69 12.96 3.42
CA GLY A 61 -12.79 12.01 3.19
C GLY A 61 -13.58 12.17 1.88
N ASN A 62 -12.88 12.37 0.77
CA ASN A 62 -13.43 12.51 -0.57
C ASN A 62 -12.74 11.60 -1.58
N LYS A 63 -11.77 10.77 -1.14
CA LYS A 63 -11.06 9.81 -2.00
C LYS A 63 -11.12 8.40 -1.40
N PRO A 64 -11.47 7.37 -2.18
CA PRO A 64 -11.37 5.98 -1.75
C PRO A 64 -9.91 5.64 -1.45
N VAL A 65 -9.70 4.88 -0.37
CA VAL A 65 -8.38 4.41 0.03
C VAL A 65 -8.25 2.95 -0.38
N VAL A 66 -7.20 2.63 -1.12
CA VAL A 66 -6.89 1.24 -1.47
C VAL A 66 -5.74 0.76 -0.60
N VAL A 67 -6.09 -0.16 0.29
CA VAL A 67 -5.15 -0.79 1.20
C VAL A 67 -4.61 -2.04 0.54
N VAL A 68 -3.32 -2.04 0.20
CA VAL A 68 -2.62 -3.19 -0.34
C VAL A 68 -1.82 -3.85 0.76
N LYS A 69 -2.29 -5.01 1.22
CA LYS A 69 -1.52 -5.90 2.08
C LYS A 69 -0.66 -6.77 1.19
N LEU A 70 0.65 -6.67 1.35
CA LEU A 70 1.57 -7.53 0.64
C LEU A 70 2.44 -8.30 1.62
N LYS A 71 2.68 -9.56 1.25
CA LYS A 71 3.67 -10.40 1.89
C LYS A 71 4.86 -10.51 0.95
N SER A 72 5.97 -9.93 1.38
CA SER A 72 7.24 -9.97 0.64
C SER A 72 8.25 -10.82 1.38
N SER A 73 8.85 -11.80 0.70
CA SER A 73 10.01 -12.54 1.21
C SER A 73 11.30 -12.04 0.57
N ARG A 74 12.44 -12.32 1.21
CA ARG A 74 13.76 -12.05 0.63
C ARG A 74 14.23 -13.25 -0.21
N PRO A 75 14.76 -13.03 -1.44
CA PRO A 75 14.91 -11.75 -2.15
C PRO A 75 13.54 -11.19 -2.56
N LEU A 76 13.37 -9.87 -2.40
CA LEU A 76 12.12 -9.10 -2.55
C LEU A 76 11.22 -9.64 -3.66
N LYS A 77 10.30 -10.52 -3.26
CA LYS A 77 9.29 -11.15 -4.10
C LYS A 77 7.96 -11.07 -3.39
N ILE A 78 6.95 -10.61 -4.10
CA ILE A 78 5.57 -10.71 -3.65
C ILE A 78 5.18 -12.18 -3.67
N GLU A 79 4.95 -12.74 -2.50
CA GLU A 79 4.41 -14.10 -2.37
C GLU A 79 2.88 -14.08 -2.44
N SER A 80 2.29 -13.04 -1.86
CA SER A 80 0.85 -12.82 -1.87
C SER A 80 0.56 -11.33 -1.81
N LEU A 81 -0.46 -10.91 -2.55
CA LEU A 81 -0.95 -9.54 -2.57
C LEU A 81 -2.47 -9.58 -2.42
N THR A 82 -2.96 -8.89 -1.41
CA THR A 82 -4.38 -8.71 -1.14
C THR A 82 -4.65 -7.22 -1.12
N PHE A 83 -5.55 -6.75 -1.98
CA PHE A 83 -6.04 -5.38 -1.92
C PHE A 83 -7.43 -5.36 -1.30
N GLN A 84 -7.65 -4.38 -0.45
CA GLN A 84 -8.95 -4.06 0.12
C GLN A 84 -9.23 -2.62 -0.23
N VAL A 85 -10.29 -2.39 -1.01
CA VAL A 85 -10.79 -1.04 -1.26
C VAL A 85 -11.60 -0.67 -0.04
N GLU A 86 -11.07 0.23 0.79
CA GLU A 86 -11.81 0.85 1.87
C GLU A 86 -12.32 2.21 1.38
N GLU A 87 -13.63 2.30 1.20
CA GLU A 87 -14.31 3.58 1.09
C GLU A 87 -14.29 4.21 2.48
N VAL A 88 -13.32 5.09 2.73
CA VAL A 88 -13.27 5.88 3.96
C VAL A 88 -14.39 6.91 3.86
N THR A 89 -15.58 6.48 4.26
CA THR A 89 -16.75 7.36 4.38
C THR A 89 -16.41 8.42 5.42
N PRO A 90 -16.46 9.73 5.11
CA PRO A 90 -16.36 10.74 6.14
C PRO A 90 -17.53 10.56 7.10
N ALA A 91 -17.23 10.40 8.39
CA ALA A 91 -18.21 10.39 9.47
C ALA A 91 -18.77 11.80 9.72
#